data_AF-A0A958SJX6-F1
#
_entry.id   AF-A0A958SJX6-F1
#
_cell.length_a   1.000
_cell.length_b   1.000
_cell.length_c   1.000
_cell.angle_alpha   90.00
_cell.angle_beta   90.00
_cell.angle_gamma   90.00
#
_symmetry.space_group_name_H-M   'P 1'
#
loop_
_entity.id
_entity.type
_entity.pdbx_description
1 polymer ?
#
loop_
_entity_poly.entity_id
_entity_poly.type
_entity_poly.pdbx_seq_one_letter_code
_entity_poly.pdbx_strand_id
1 'polypeptide(L)'
;MNPPLQKIAGAALIFISIAGISKVFHDFFTYKTLPSEEKLIHLWKKDLLTLKEHKKIPKFWNQIRNIEMIPGDNTSRIWLEKIKPPISTNKNGKVNLEILVLSWKDEDDGSFGAIIQYDAIDIKTHNLIWELGRTYHFSAKKEKAEPPTAKNHLRTQIQ
;
A
#
# COMPACT_ATOMS: atom_id res chain seq x y z
N MET A 1 50.35 19.38 5.60
CA MET A 1 49.45 20.08 6.55
C MET A 1 48.13 19.33 6.57
N ASN A 2 47.80 18.65 7.67
CA ASN A 2 46.54 17.90 7.76
C ASN A 2 45.39 18.90 8.02
N PRO A 3 44.27 18.81 7.29
CA PRO A 3 43.14 19.70 7.54
C PRO A 3 42.60 19.46 8.96
N PRO A 4 42.14 20.52 9.66
CA PRO A 4 41.59 20.38 10.99
C PRO A 4 40.36 19.47 10.95
N LEU A 5 40.27 18.55 11.90
CA LEU A 5 39.26 17.48 11.97
C LEU A 5 37.81 17.99 11.80
N GLN A 6 37.54 19.22 12.25
CA GLN A 6 36.25 19.90 12.11
C GLN A 6 35.85 20.17 10.63
N LYS A 7 36.81 20.50 9.76
CA LYS A 7 36.55 20.73 8.32
C LYS A 7 36.27 19.43 7.59
N ILE A 8 36.94 18.34 7.97
CA ILE A 8 36.71 17.00 7.41
C ILE A 8 35.33 16.50 7.82
N ALA A 9 34.96 16.64 9.10
CA ALA A 9 33.65 16.25 9.61
C ALA A 9 32.50 17.06 8.97
N GLY A 10 32.69 18.38 8.80
CA GLY A 10 31.71 19.23 8.12
C GLY A 10 31.48 18.84 6.66
N ALA A 11 32.56 18.60 5.91
CA ALA A 11 32.45 18.13 4.52
C ALA A 11 31.75 16.76 4.43
N ALA A 12 32.07 15.82 5.33
CA ALA A 12 31.44 14.50 5.36
C ALA A 12 29.92 14.58 5.59
N LEU A 13 29.45 15.45 6.51
CA LEU A 13 28.03 15.65 6.76
C LEU A 13 27.29 16.22 5.54
N ILE A 14 27.92 17.14 4.80
CA ILE A 14 27.36 17.67 3.56
C ILE A 14 27.23 16.56 2.50
N PHE A 15 28.27 15.73 2.31
CA PHE A 15 28.21 14.62 1.37
C PHE A 15 27.13 13.60 1.72
N ILE A 16 26.99 13.24 3.01
CA ILE A 16 25.91 12.36 3.49
C ILE A 16 24.54 12.96 3.20
N SER A 17 24.37 14.27 3.41
CA SER A 17 23.11 14.97 3.18
C SER A 17 22.75 14.98 1.69
N ILE A 18 23.71 15.29 0.81
CA ILE A 18 23.51 15.27 -0.64
C ILE A 18 23.19 13.85 -1.11
N ALA A 19 23.90 12.83 -0.63
CA ALA A 19 23.64 11.44 -0.97
C ALA A 19 22.23 11.00 -0.52
N GLY A 20 21.81 11.39 0.68
CA GLY A 20 20.47 11.15 1.19
C GLY A 20 19.39 11.79 0.31
N ILE A 21 19.55 13.07 -0.02
CA ILE A 21 18.62 13.80 -0.90
C ILE A 21 18.57 13.15 -2.28
N SER A 22 19.72 12.85 -2.87
CA SER A 22 19.81 12.21 -4.20
C SER A 22 19.09 10.86 -4.23
N LYS A 23 19.22 10.06 -3.16
CA LYS A 23 18.52 8.78 -3.03
C LYS A 23 17.00 8.98 -3.00
N VAL A 24 16.52 9.92 -2.19
CA VAL A 24 15.08 10.23 -2.08
C VAL A 24 14.50 10.68 -3.43
N PHE A 25 15.21 11.56 -4.14
CA PHE A 25 14.79 12.01 -5.48
C PHE A 25 14.78 10.86 -6.49
N HIS A 26 15.83 10.03 -6.49
CA HIS A 26 15.89 8.86 -7.36
C HIS A 26 14.71 7.92 -7.10
N ASP A 27 14.47 7.52 -5.85
CA ASP A 27 13.39 6.62 -5.47
C ASP A 27 12.01 7.19 -5.86
N PHE A 28 11.80 8.50 -5.71
CA PHE A 28 10.57 9.18 -6.11
C PHE A 28 10.35 9.14 -7.63
N PHE A 29 11.38 9.44 -8.43
CA PHE A 29 11.29 9.39 -9.88
C PHE A 29 11.09 7.96 -10.39
N THR A 30 11.84 6.99 -9.84
CA THR A 30 11.69 5.57 -10.16
C THR A 30 10.25 5.11 -9.90
N TYR A 31 9.69 5.42 -8.72
CA TYR A 31 8.31 5.02 -8.39
C TYR A 31 7.28 5.61 -9.36
N LYS A 32 7.42 6.89 -9.75
CA LYS A 32 6.50 7.53 -10.71
C LYS A 32 6.47 6.81 -12.05
N THR A 33 7.62 6.33 -12.52
CA THR A 33 7.74 5.62 -13.81
C THR A 33 7.34 4.15 -13.78
N LEU A 34 7.09 3.57 -12.59
CA LEU A 34 6.70 2.16 -12.50
C LEU A 34 5.36 1.89 -13.21
N PRO A 35 5.24 0.75 -13.91
CA PRO A 35 3.96 0.21 -14.38
C PRO A 35 2.96 0.04 -13.23
N SER A 36 1.66 0.07 -13.55
CA SER A 36 0.57 -0.02 -12.56
C SER A 36 0.64 -1.29 -11.72
N GLU A 37 0.94 -2.42 -12.34
CA GLU A 37 1.12 -3.71 -11.69
C GLU A 37 2.29 -3.72 -10.70
N GLU A 38 3.37 -3.00 -11.02
CA GLU A 38 4.54 -2.86 -10.15
C GLU A 38 4.25 -1.92 -8.98
N LYS A 39 3.48 -0.85 -9.21
CA LYS A 39 2.98 0.02 -8.14
C LYS A 39 2.07 -0.76 -7.19
N LEU A 40 1.17 -1.58 -7.73
CA LEU A 40 0.29 -2.43 -6.94
C LEU A 40 1.08 -3.37 -6.02
N ILE A 41 2.00 -4.16 -6.58
CA ILE A 41 2.78 -5.11 -5.77
C ILE A 41 3.66 -4.40 -4.73
N HIS A 42 4.20 -3.21 -5.07
CA HIS A 42 4.98 -2.41 -4.14
C HIS A 42 4.14 -1.93 -2.96
N LEU A 43 2.99 -1.29 -3.22
CA LEU A 43 2.09 -0.80 -2.19
C LEU A 43 1.51 -1.94 -1.36
N TRP A 44 1.13 -3.03 -2.02
CA TRP A 44 0.58 -4.21 -1.37
C TRP A 44 1.59 -4.86 -0.41
N LYS A 45 2.85 -5.04 -0.82
CA LYS A 45 3.93 -5.52 0.07
C LYS A 45 4.08 -4.62 1.29
N LYS A 46 4.10 -3.29 1.07
CA LYS A 46 4.25 -2.32 2.15
C LYS A 46 3.07 -2.35 3.13
N ASP A 47 1.84 -2.47 2.64
CA ASP A 47 0.65 -2.58 3.48
C ASP A 47 0.69 -3.85 4.33
N LEU A 48 0.95 -5.03 3.73
CA LEU A 48 1.04 -6.28 4.49
C LEU A 48 2.14 -6.24 5.56
N LEU A 49 3.29 -5.63 5.27
CA LEU A 49 4.34 -5.42 6.27
C LEU A 49 3.83 -4.55 7.43
N THR A 50 3.17 -3.44 7.12
CA THR A 50 2.58 -2.53 8.12
C THR A 50 1.53 -3.25 8.98
N LEU A 51 0.67 -4.06 8.36
CA LEU A 51 -0.34 -4.85 9.08
C LEU A 51 0.30 -5.90 9.98
N LYS A 52 1.42 -6.50 9.55
CA LYS A 52 2.18 -7.46 10.34
C LYS A 52 2.84 -6.80 11.55
N GLU A 53 3.51 -5.66 11.34
CA GLU A 53 4.16 -4.88 12.40
C GLU A 53 3.15 -4.41 13.46
N HIS A 54 1.98 -3.96 13.04
CA HIS A 54 0.90 -3.55 13.93
C HIS A 54 0.02 -4.68 14.46
N LYS A 55 0.39 -5.95 14.21
CA LYS A 55 -0.36 -7.15 14.65
C LYS A 55 -1.85 -7.12 14.24
N LYS A 56 -2.16 -6.51 13.10
CA LYS A 56 -3.51 -6.45 12.51
C LYS A 56 -3.82 -7.65 11.63
N ILE A 57 -2.80 -8.44 11.28
CA ILE A 57 -2.99 -9.70 10.56
C ILE A 57 -3.47 -10.79 11.54
N PRO A 58 -4.54 -11.52 11.21
CA PRO A 58 -5.09 -12.57 12.07
C PRO A 58 -4.18 -13.81 12.13
N LYS A 59 -4.29 -14.59 13.22
CA LYS A 59 -3.43 -15.77 13.45
C LYS A 59 -3.54 -16.84 12.35
N PHE A 60 -4.70 -16.96 11.70
CA PHE A 60 -4.92 -17.93 10.62
C PHE A 60 -4.08 -17.63 9.37
N TRP A 61 -3.48 -16.44 9.24
CA TRP A 61 -2.70 -16.04 8.07
C TRP A 61 -1.53 -16.99 7.77
N ASN A 62 -0.95 -17.61 8.80
CA ASN A 62 0.10 -18.63 8.64
C ASN A 62 -0.45 -20.02 8.24
N GLN A 63 -1.77 -20.16 8.12
CA GLN A 63 -2.51 -21.37 7.76
C GLN A 63 -3.16 -21.26 6.38
N ILE A 64 -2.85 -20.23 5.60
CA ILE A 64 -3.30 -20.11 4.21
C ILE A 64 -2.65 -21.23 3.41
N ARG A 65 -3.47 -22.11 2.82
CA ARG A 65 -3.02 -23.22 1.98
C ARG A 65 -3.01 -22.85 0.52
N ASN A 66 -4.12 -22.29 0.07
CA ASN A 66 -4.37 -21.92 -1.32
C ASN A 66 -4.66 -20.42 -1.38
N ILE A 67 -4.26 -19.81 -2.48
CA ILE A 67 -4.61 -18.43 -2.80
C ILE A 67 -5.23 -18.44 -4.17
N GLU A 68 -6.43 -17.90 -4.27
CA GLU A 68 -7.14 -17.69 -5.53
C GLU A 68 -7.21 -16.20 -5.82
N MET A 69 -6.68 -15.81 -6.97
CA MET A 69 -6.64 -14.42 -7.43
C MET A 69 -7.76 -14.21 -8.45
N ILE A 70 -8.75 -13.38 -8.12
CA ILE A 70 -9.93 -13.16 -8.94
C ILE A 70 -9.84 -11.75 -9.55
N PRO A 71 -9.74 -11.60 -10.88
CA PRO A 71 -9.80 -10.28 -11.52
C PRO A 71 -11.25 -9.80 -11.57
N GLY A 72 -11.49 -8.59 -11.07
CA GLY A 72 -12.81 -7.96 -11.11
C GLY A 72 -13.10 -7.18 -12.40
N ASP A 73 -12.09 -6.88 -13.20
CA ASP A 73 -12.21 -6.20 -14.49
C ASP A 73 -11.06 -6.57 -15.46
N ASN A 74 -11.08 -6.03 -16.68
CA ASN A 74 -10.04 -6.32 -17.68
C ASN A 74 -8.66 -5.77 -17.28
N THR A 75 -8.61 -4.62 -16.61
CA THR A 75 -7.35 -3.99 -16.21
C THR A 75 -6.64 -4.81 -15.14
N SER A 76 -7.37 -5.20 -14.10
CA SER A 76 -6.90 -6.08 -13.03
C SER A 76 -6.51 -7.44 -13.58
N ARG A 77 -7.22 -8.01 -14.55
CA ARG A 77 -6.80 -9.25 -15.24
C ARG A 77 -5.38 -9.13 -15.82
N ILE A 78 -5.09 -8.05 -16.55
CA ILE A 78 -3.76 -7.78 -17.12
C ILE A 78 -2.70 -7.65 -16.01
N TRP A 79 -3.04 -7.06 -14.87
CA TRP A 79 -2.11 -6.99 -13.73
C TRP A 79 -1.82 -8.37 -13.15
N LEU A 80 -2.86 -9.18 -12.93
CA LEU A 80 -2.76 -10.50 -12.31
C LEU A 80 -2.02 -11.53 -13.16
N GLU A 81 -1.95 -11.34 -14.48
CA GLU A 81 -1.07 -12.12 -15.36
C GLU A 81 0.42 -11.90 -15.08
N LYS A 82 0.79 -10.75 -14.51
CA LYS A 82 2.18 -10.31 -14.32
C LYS A 82 2.67 -10.38 -12.88
N ILE A 83 1.76 -10.35 -11.91
CA ILE A 83 2.12 -10.29 -10.48
C ILE A 83 1.64 -11.52 -9.72
N LYS A 84 2.32 -11.79 -8.60
CA LYS A 84 1.88 -12.78 -7.61
C LYS A 84 1.60 -12.07 -6.30
N PRO A 85 0.57 -12.49 -5.54
CA PRO A 85 0.28 -11.92 -4.23
C PRO A 85 1.50 -12.09 -3.31
N PRO A 86 1.89 -11.07 -2.53
CA PRO A 86 3.04 -11.12 -1.62
C PRO A 86 2.70 -11.85 -0.30
N ILE A 87 2.07 -13.03 -0.41
CA ILE A 87 1.55 -13.82 0.70
C ILE A 87 2.12 -15.23 0.58
N SER A 88 2.66 -15.75 1.69
CA SER A 88 3.19 -17.11 1.74
C SER A 88 2.08 -18.13 1.97
N THR A 89 2.19 -19.29 1.33
CA THR A 89 1.30 -20.43 1.55
C THR A 89 1.96 -21.52 2.38
N ASN A 90 1.13 -22.31 3.05
CA ASN A 90 1.51 -23.47 3.82
C ASN A 90 0.77 -24.71 3.27
N LYS A 91 1.50 -25.72 2.79
CA LYS A 91 0.90 -26.93 2.20
C LYS A 91 -0.07 -27.65 3.15
N ASN A 92 0.14 -27.54 4.45
CA ASN A 92 -0.70 -28.12 5.51
C ASN A 92 -1.70 -27.10 6.10
N GLY A 93 -1.88 -25.96 5.45
CA GLY A 93 -2.82 -24.93 5.84
C GLY A 93 -4.27 -25.40 5.78
N LYS A 94 -5.15 -24.65 6.43
CA LYS A 94 -6.59 -24.95 6.56
C LYS A 94 -7.48 -23.88 5.95
N VAL A 95 -6.88 -22.84 5.37
CA VAL A 95 -7.60 -21.68 4.85
C VAL A 95 -7.37 -21.55 3.34
N ASN A 96 -8.45 -21.36 2.58
CA ASN A 96 -8.38 -20.82 1.22
C ASN A 96 -8.50 -19.29 1.33
N LEU A 97 -7.60 -18.56 0.66
CA LEU A 97 -7.68 -17.11 0.62
C LEU A 97 -8.07 -16.67 -0.79
N GLU A 98 -9.30 -16.18 -0.93
CA GLU A 98 -9.78 -15.56 -2.15
C GLU A 98 -9.41 -14.07 -2.13
N ILE A 99 -8.90 -13.58 -3.25
CA ILE A 99 -8.41 -12.22 -3.40
C ILE A 99 -9.02 -11.61 -4.67
N LEU A 100 -10.07 -10.84 -4.51
CA LEU A 100 -10.64 -10.04 -5.59
C LEU A 100 -9.83 -8.76 -5.78
N VAL A 101 -9.40 -8.50 -7.01
CA VAL A 101 -8.67 -7.29 -7.39
C VAL A 101 -9.48 -6.52 -8.42
N LEU A 102 -9.80 -5.27 -8.12
CA LEU A 102 -10.52 -4.34 -8.99
C LEU A 102 -9.63 -3.14 -9.30
N SER A 103 -9.67 -2.64 -10.53
CA SER A 103 -9.12 -1.33 -10.85
C SER A 103 -10.15 -0.25 -10.58
N TRP A 104 -9.69 0.95 -10.22
CA TRP A 104 -10.55 2.13 -10.17
C TRP A 104 -9.83 3.33 -10.76
N LYS A 105 -10.61 4.26 -11.30
CA LYS A 105 -10.13 5.53 -11.83
C LYS A 105 -11.16 6.60 -11.51
N ASP A 106 -10.69 7.73 -10.98
CA ASP A 106 -11.47 8.93 -10.79
C ASP A 106 -11.41 9.76 -12.08
N GLU A 107 -12.58 10.12 -12.62
CA GLU A 107 -12.67 10.88 -13.87
C GLU A 107 -12.33 12.36 -13.67
N ASP A 108 -12.53 12.91 -12.46
CA ASP A 108 -12.37 14.34 -12.18
C ASP A 108 -10.90 14.75 -12.04
N ASP A 109 -10.11 13.95 -11.31
CA ASP A 109 -8.70 14.25 -11.05
C ASP A 109 -7.73 13.28 -11.74
N GLY A 110 -8.26 12.28 -12.45
CA GLY A 110 -7.48 11.27 -13.16
C GLY A 110 -6.73 10.32 -12.23
N SER A 111 -6.99 10.34 -10.92
CA SER A 111 -6.39 9.40 -9.98
C SER A 111 -6.84 7.99 -10.31
N PHE A 112 -5.96 7.03 -10.04
CA PHE A 112 -6.21 5.65 -10.39
C PHE A 112 -5.51 4.73 -9.40
N GLY A 113 -5.99 3.50 -9.33
CA GLY A 113 -5.49 2.57 -8.34
C GLY A 113 -6.17 1.21 -8.40
N ALA A 114 -6.05 0.48 -7.29
CA ALA A 114 -6.67 -0.81 -7.12
C ALA A 114 -7.46 -0.88 -5.81
N ILE A 115 -8.51 -1.69 -5.81
CA ILE A 115 -9.15 -2.20 -4.60
C ILE A 115 -8.81 -3.70 -4.53
N ILE A 116 -8.40 -4.14 -3.35
CA ILE A 116 -8.19 -5.56 -3.04
C ILE A 116 -9.16 -5.93 -1.92
N GLN A 117 -9.95 -6.97 -2.15
CA GLN A 117 -10.79 -7.59 -1.14
C GLN A 117 -10.24 -8.99 -0.86
N TYR A 118 -10.01 -9.30 0.41
CA TYR A 118 -9.60 -10.61 0.88
C TYR A 118 -10.79 -11.31 1.55
N ASP A 119 -11.04 -12.54 1.16
CA ASP A 119 -12.02 -13.40 1.80
C ASP A 119 -11.33 -14.69 2.23
N ALA A 120 -11.24 -14.92 3.53
CA ALA A 120 -10.60 -16.10 4.12
C ALA A 120 -11.66 -17.15 4.42
N ILE A 121 -11.53 -18.32 3.81
CA ILE A 121 -12.52 -19.40 3.89
C ILE A 121 -11.87 -20.61 4.56
N ASP A 122 -12.52 -21.14 5.60
CA ASP A 122 -12.08 -22.41 6.19
C ASP A 122 -12.37 -23.57 5.23
N ILE A 123 -11.35 -24.35 4.88
CA ILE A 123 -11.44 -25.42 3.87
C ILE A 123 -12.36 -26.56 4.35
N LYS A 124 -12.45 -26.81 5.66
CA LYS A 124 -13.26 -27.92 6.18
C LYS A 124 -14.74 -27.54 6.18
N THR A 125 -15.06 -26.35 6.67
CA THR A 125 -16.46 -25.92 6.87
C THR A 125 -17.01 -25.13 5.70
N HIS A 126 -16.17 -24.65 4.78
CA HIS A 126 -16.53 -23.75 3.68
C HIS A 126 -17.17 -22.44 4.15
N ASN A 127 -16.86 -22.01 5.38
CA ASN A 127 -17.39 -20.77 5.93
C ASN A 127 -16.37 -19.64 5.73
N LEU A 128 -16.88 -18.45 5.41
CA LEU A 128 -16.12 -17.21 5.54
C LEU A 128 -15.77 -16.99 7.01
N ILE A 129 -14.47 -16.92 7.32
CA ILE A 129 -13.98 -16.72 8.69
C ILE A 129 -13.39 -15.34 8.90
N TRP A 130 -13.11 -14.60 7.83
CA TRP A 130 -12.59 -13.24 7.88
C TRP A 130 -12.61 -12.57 6.51
N GLU A 131 -12.79 -11.24 6.51
CA GLU A 131 -12.81 -10.40 5.32
C GLU A 131 -11.98 -9.12 5.53
N LEU A 132 -11.44 -8.57 4.45
CA LEU A 132 -10.74 -7.28 4.50
C LEU A 132 -10.74 -6.56 3.15
N GLY A 133 -11.17 -5.30 3.14
CA GLY A 133 -10.99 -4.38 2.02
C GLY A 133 -9.75 -3.50 2.15
N ARG A 134 -9.05 -3.27 1.05
CA ARG A 134 -7.92 -2.32 0.92
C ARG A 134 -8.02 -1.54 -0.37
N THR A 135 -7.73 -0.25 -0.30
CA THR A 135 -7.66 0.63 -1.47
C THR A 135 -6.24 1.18 -1.61
N TYR A 136 -5.68 1.03 -2.80
CA TYR A 136 -4.34 1.49 -3.16
C TYR A 136 -4.45 2.59 -4.20
N HIS A 137 -3.82 3.73 -3.92
CA HIS A 137 -3.71 4.86 -4.85
C HIS A 137 -2.34 4.81 -5.54
N PHE A 138 -2.31 4.76 -6.87
CA PHE A 138 -1.05 4.71 -7.64
C PHE A 138 -0.46 6.11 -7.87
N SER A 139 -1.27 7.15 -7.71
CA SER A 139 -0.85 8.55 -7.64
C SER A 139 -0.88 9.05 -6.19
N ALA A 140 0.02 9.98 -5.87
CA ALA A 140 -0.12 10.76 -4.66
C ALA A 140 -1.37 11.63 -4.82
N LYS A 141 -2.34 11.49 -3.91
CA LYS A 141 -3.48 12.41 -3.83
C LYS A 141 -2.93 13.83 -3.83
N LYS A 142 -3.37 14.68 -4.76
CA LYS A 142 -3.29 16.12 -4.51
C LYS A 142 -4.28 16.34 -3.39
N GLU A 143 -3.83 16.47 -2.15
CA GLU A 143 -4.66 17.11 -1.14
C GLU A 143 -5.03 18.48 -1.71
N LYS A 144 -6.26 18.62 -2.20
CA LYS A 144 -6.88 19.94 -2.26
C LYS A 144 -6.91 20.37 -0.80
N ALA A 145 -5.97 21.22 -0.41
CA ALA A 145 -6.04 21.89 0.87
C ALA A 145 -7.33 22.71 0.85
N GLU A 146 -8.42 22.15 1.36
CA GLU A 146 -9.51 22.98 1.84
C GLU A 146 -8.90 23.78 3.00
N PRO A 147 -8.89 25.12 2.92
CA PRO A 147 -8.47 25.92 4.05
C PRO A 147 -9.36 25.54 5.24
N PRO A 148 -8.82 25.46 6.47
CA PRO A 148 -9.64 25.23 7.64
C PRO A 148 -10.68 26.35 7.69
N THR A 149 -11.95 26.01 7.40
CA THR A 149 -13.07 26.94 7.53
C THR A 149 -13.30 27.17 9.02
N ALA A 150 -12.50 28.07 9.59
CA ALA A 150 -12.76 28.63 10.89
C ALA A 150 -14.00 29.53 10.77
N LYS A 151 -15.15 29.02 11.23
CA LYS A 151 -16.18 29.82 11.89
C LYS A 151 -17.11 28.89 12.69
N ASN A 152 -16.69 28.61 13.92
CA ASN A 152 -17.62 28.51 15.02
C ASN A 152 -18.17 29.91 15.32
N HIS A 153 -19.49 30.01 15.47
CA HIS A 153 -20.34 31.00 16.15
C HIS A 153 -21.66 31.01 15.34
N LEU A 154 -22.70 30.29 15.76
CA LEU A 154 -23.56 30.77 16.84
C LEU A 154 -24.09 29.65 17.73
N ARG A 155 -23.91 29.88 19.02
CA ARG A 155 -24.47 29.19 20.18
C ARG A 155 -25.94 29.61 20.32
N THR A 156 -26.81 28.61 20.46
CA THR A 156 -28.01 28.54 21.32
C THR A 156 -28.86 29.82 21.52
N GLN A 157 -30.14 29.78 21.12
CA GLN A 157 -31.34 30.11 21.94
C GLN A 157 -32.53 29.32 21.35
N ILE A 158 -33.03 28.29 22.03
CA ILE A 158 -34.32 28.27 22.79
C ILE A 158 -35.47 28.94 22.02
N GLN A 159 -36.35 28.12 21.44
CA GLN A 159 -37.77 27.99 21.80
C GLN A 159 -38.29 26.63 21.33
#